data_AF-A0A2U9SS56-F1
#
_entry.id   AF-A0A2U9SS56-F1
#
_cell.length_a   1.000
_cell.length_b   1.000
_cell.length_c   1.000
_cell.angle_alpha   90.00
_cell.angle_beta   90.00
_cell.angle_gamma   90.00
#
_symmetry.space_group_name_H-M   'P 1'
#
loop_
_entity.id
_entity.type
_entity.pdbx_description
1 polymer ?
#
loop_
_entity_poly.entity_id
_entity_poly.type
_entity_poly.pdbx_seq_one_letter_code
_entity_poly.pdbx_strand_id
1 'polypeptide(L)'
;MDLADFHIGLEFVEGPFRWRCTDVGSRTVIAIRLVERDPNWYQGPPYMVEEVVLSEERLGDCHLTVEQHIEAAIVEADTLGHPGYPNDAVRRMREARHKSSDYPHKRIFGFDRVRDDGEIVHPYAAHKAMDDWMVSFYLPFSQDWGEMPESKFIALPIATPADVRQRSGHA
;
A
#
# COMPACT_ATOMS: atom_id res chain seq x y z
N MET A 1 13.45 3.32 -4.17
CA MET A 1 14.40 3.50 -5.29
C MET A 1 13.61 3.79 -6.57
N ASP A 2 14.20 4.49 -7.54
CA ASP A 2 13.56 4.71 -8.84
C ASP A 2 13.91 3.59 -9.82
N LEU A 3 13.07 3.36 -10.84
CA LEU A 3 13.29 2.28 -11.82
C LEU A 3 14.67 2.38 -12.49
N ALA A 4 15.17 3.60 -12.71
CA ALA A 4 16.46 3.85 -13.34
C ALA A 4 17.66 3.40 -12.48
N ASP A 5 17.46 3.18 -11.17
CA ASP A 5 18.51 2.68 -10.28
C ASP A 5 18.75 1.18 -10.45
N PHE A 6 17.79 0.45 -11.03
CA PHE A 6 17.85 -1.00 -11.13
C PHE A 6 18.67 -1.46 -12.34
N HIS A 7 19.46 -2.51 -12.11
CA HIS A 7 20.16 -3.26 -13.15
C HIS A 7 20.28 -4.73 -12.74
N ILE A 8 20.43 -5.61 -13.73
CA ILE A 8 20.62 -7.05 -13.48
C ILE A 8 21.81 -7.26 -12.53
N GLY A 9 21.61 -8.11 -11.53
CA GLY A 9 22.58 -8.42 -10.48
C GLY A 9 22.56 -7.47 -9.28
N LEU A 10 21.83 -6.35 -9.33
CA LEU A 10 21.68 -5.45 -8.19
C LEU A 10 21.00 -6.18 -7.02
N GLU A 11 21.62 -6.14 -5.85
CA GLU A 11 20.97 -6.57 -4.61
C GLU A 11 20.35 -5.37 -3.90
N PHE A 12 19.15 -5.56 -3.36
CA PHE A 12 18.38 -4.53 -2.67
C PHE A 12 17.49 -5.14 -1.59
N VAL A 13 16.87 -4.28 -0.79
CA VAL A 13 15.94 -4.61 0.29
C VAL A 13 14.57 -4.06 -0.07
N GLU A 14 13.51 -4.85 0.12
CA GLU A 14 12.11 -4.41 0.05
C GLU A 14 11.37 -5.09 1.20
N GLY A 15 10.71 -4.27 2.05
CA GLY A 15 10.27 -4.70 3.38
C GLY A 15 11.36 -5.48 4.15
N PRO A 16 11.04 -6.65 4.75
CA PRO A 16 12.01 -7.45 5.50
C PRO A 16 12.89 -8.36 4.62
N PHE A 17 12.83 -8.25 3.30
CA PHE A 17 13.42 -9.23 2.38
C PHE A 17 14.58 -8.65 1.56
N ARG A 18 15.60 -9.49 1.33
CA ARG A 18 16.69 -9.21 0.40
C ARG A 18 16.40 -9.84 -0.96
N TRP A 19 16.66 -9.07 -2.00
CA TRP A 19 16.36 -9.41 -3.38
C TRP A 19 17.60 -9.24 -4.25
N ARG A 20 17.62 -9.94 -5.39
CA ARG A 20 18.56 -9.69 -6.48
C ARG A 20 17.79 -9.52 -7.77
N CYS A 21 18.01 -8.40 -8.44
CA CYS A 21 17.40 -8.09 -9.74
C CYS A 21 17.89 -9.07 -10.81
N THR A 22 16.96 -9.65 -11.56
CA THR A 22 17.21 -10.59 -12.66
C THR A 22 16.76 -10.03 -14.00
N ASP A 23 15.82 -9.08 -14.01
CA ASP A 23 15.42 -8.34 -15.22
C ASP A 23 14.85 -6.95 -14.88
N VAL A 24 14.94 -6.01 -15.82
CA VAL A 24 14.41 -4.64 -15.70
C VAL A 24 13.49 -4.35 -16.87
N GLY A 25 12.19 -4.27 -16.58
CA GLY A 25 11.15 -3.88 -17.54
C GLY A 25 10.99 -2.35 -17.62
N SER A 26 10.00 -1.90 -18.39
CA SER A 26 9.72 -0.47 -18.56
C SER A 26 9.04 0.20 -17.35
N ARG A 27 8.43 -0.60 -16.46
CA ARG A 27 7.72 -0.13 -15.24
C ARG A 27 7.86 -1.08 -14.06
N THR A 28 8.63 -2.16 -14.22
CA THR A 28 8.69 -3.28 -13.28
C THR A 28 10.11 -3.80 -13.20
N VAL A 29 10.43 -4.42 -12.08
CA VAL A 29 11.67 -5.16 -11.88
C VAL A 29 11.31 -6.61 -11.62
N ILE A 30 12.06 -7.55 -12.19
CA ILE A 30 11.97 -8.95 -11.83
C ILE A 30 13.14 -9.27 -10.91
N ALA A 31 12.87 -9.96 -9.80
CA ALA A 31 13.90 -10.28 -8.82
C ALA A 31 13.69 -11.63 -8.15
N ILE A 32 14.79 -12.24 -7.74
CA ILE A 32 14.81 -13.45 -6.91
C ILE A 32 15.08 -13.08 -5.46
N ARG A 33 14.48 -13.82 -4.52
CA ARG A 33 14.70 -13.61 -3.09
C ARG A 33 15.94 -14.34 -2.59
N LEU A 34 16.78 -13.65 -1.82
CA LEU A 34 18.01 -14.20 -1.26
C LEU A 34 17.74 -14.85 0.11
N VAL A 35 17.29 -16.10 0.10
CA VAL A 35 16.90 -16.86 1.31
C VAL A 35 17.90 -17.93 1.74
N GLU A 36 18.82 -18.32 0.86
CA GLU A 36 19.82 -19.37 1.06
C GLU A 36 21.26 -18.84 1.15
N ARG A 37 22.11 -19.59 1.84
CA ARG A 37 23.54 -19.25 1.99
C ARG A 37 24.40 -19.71 0.81
N ASP A 38 24.02 -20.80 0.15
CA ASP A 38 24.77 -21.36 -0.96
C ASP A 38 24.44 -20.59 -2.27
N PRO A 39 25.43 -19.94 -2.91
CA PRO A 39 25.23 -19.20 -4.16
C PRO A 39 24.69 -20.03 -5.32
N ASN A 40 24.81 -21.37 -5.25
CA ASN A 40 24.30 -22.27 -6.28
C ASN A 40 22.78 -22.16 -6.45
N TRP A 41 22.03 -21.79 -5.40
CA TRP A 41 20.58 -21.56 -5.45
C TRP A 41 20.16 -20.44 -6.40
N TYR A 42 21.07 -19.54 -6.70
CA TYR A 42 20.84 -18.36 -7.51
C TYR A 42 21.47 -18.48 -8.91
N GLN A 43 21.94 -19.67 -9.28
CA GLN A 43 22.40 -19.96 -10.64
C GLN A 43 21.19 -20.35 -11.47
N GLY A 44 20.93 -19.60 -12.54
CA GLY A 44 19.78 -19.79 -13.42
C GLY A 44 19.92 -18.93 -14.67
N PRO A 45 18.87 -18.87 -15.52
CA PRO A 45 17.58 -19.56 -15.36
C PRO A 45 17.60 -21.08 -15.70
N PRO A 46 16.68 -21.90 -15.14
CA PRO A 46 15.73 -21.55 -14.08
C PRO A 46 16.43 -21.44 -12.72
N TYR A 47 16.03 -20.46 -11.91
CA TYR A 47 16.53 -20.32 -10.54
C TYR A 47 15.88 -21.37 -9.62
N MET A 48 16.57 -21.79 -8.55
CA MET A 48 16.02 -22.71 -7.54
C MET A 48 15.10 -22.01 -6.53
N VAL A 49 15.00 -20.67 -6.61
CA VAL A 49 14.14 -19.82 -5.80
C VAL A 49 13.08 -19.15 -6.67
N GLU A 50 12.00 -18.67 -6.04
CA GLU A 50 10.95 -17.93 -6.73
C GLU A 50 11.48 -16.62 -7.30
N GLU A 51 11.12 -16.37 -8.55
CA GLU A 51 11.35 -15.12 -9.26
C GLU A 51 10.03 -14.33 -9.31
N VAL A 52 10.06 -13.09 -8.83
CA VAL A 52 8.86 -12.27 -8.57
C VAL A 52 8.91 -10.98 -9.38
N VAL A 53 7.75 -10.58 -9.92
CA VAL A 53 7.57 -9.27 -10.55
C VAL A 53 7.24 -8.22 -9.50
N LEU A 54 8.11 -7.24 -9.34
CA LEU A 54 7.93 -6.06 -8.52
C LEU A 54 7.33 -4.94 -9.38
N SER A 55 6.12 -4.51 -9.02
CA SER A 55 5.45 -3.38 -9.66
C SER A 55 6.05 -2.05 -9.22
N GLU A 56 5.82 -0.99 -10.00
CA GLU A 56 6.21 0.40 -9.71
C GLU A 56 5.91 0.84 -8.26
N GLU A 57 4.73 0.50 -7.73
CA GLU A 57 4.35 0.76 -6.33
C GLU A 57 5.35 0.17 -5.32
N ARG A 58 5.90 -1.01 -5.59
CA ARG A 58 6.84 -1.70 -4.70
C ARG A 58 8.28 -1.20 -4.86
N LEU A 59 8.62 -0.58 -5.99
CA LEU A 59 9.96 -0.02 -6.21
C LEU A 59 10.23 1.17 -5.28
N GLY A 60 9.18 1.92 -4.92
CA GLY A 60 9.25 3.00 -3.94
C GLY A 60 9.81 2.55 -2.58
N ASP A 61 9.43 1.36 -2.12
CA ASP A 61 9.87 0.74 -0.86
C ASP A 61 11.20 -0.04 -1.00
N CYS A 62 11.86 0.03 -2.15
CA CYS A 62 13.17 -0.59 -2.33
C CYS A 62 14.29 0.32 -1.83
N HIS A 63 15.25 -0.25 -1.12
CA HIS A 63 16.44 0.41 -0.56
C HIS A 63 17.71 -0.40 -0.84
N LEU A 64 18.88 0.25 -0.92
CA LEU A 64 20.14 -0.48 -1.16
C LEU A 64 20.59 -1.25 0.07
N THR A 65 20.25 -0.77 1.26
CA THR A 65 20.65 -1.39 2.53
C THR A 65 19.50 -1.47 3.53
N VAL A 66 19.67 -2.33 4.53
CA VAL A 66 18.72 -2.46 5.65
C VAL A 66 18.68 -1.17 6.45
N GLU A 67 19.82 -0.50 6.64
CA GLU A 67 19.92 0.77 7.35
C GLU A 67 19.09 1.86 6.67
N GLN A 68 19.16 1.95 5.33
CA GLN A 68 18.33 2.90 4.56
C GLN A 68 16.84 2.58 4.67
N HIS A 69 16.46 1.30 4.67
CA HIS A 69 15.08 0.89 4.89
C HIS A 69 14.59 1.28 6.29
N ILE A 70 15.40 1.07 7.33
CA ILE A 70 15.08 1.46 8.71
C ILE A 70 14.94 2.98 8.82
N GLU A 71 15.88 3.73 8.26
CA GLU A 71 15.84 5.20 8.27
C GLU A 71 14.61 5.72 7.55
N ALA A 72 14.28 5.17 6.38
CA ALA A 72 13.08 5.52 5.64
C ALA A 72 11.80 5.25 6.45
N ALA A 73 11.71 4.10 7.12
CA ALA A 73 10.57 3.76 7.97
C ALA A 73 10.42 4.70 9.17
N ILE A 74 11.52 5.16 9.76
CA ILE A 74 11.49 6.16 10.86
C ILE A 74 11.00 7.51 10.32
N VAL A 75 11.57 7.98 9.20
CA VAL A 75 11.15 9.24 8.58
C VAL A 75 9.69 9.18 8.17
N GLU A 76 9.24 8.07 7.60
CA GLU A 76 7.84 7.84 7.24
C GLU A 76 6.94 7.93 8.48
N ALA A 77 7.27 7.23 9.57
CA ALA A 77 6.52 7.27 10.81
C ALA A 77 6.43 8.69 11.41
N ASP A 78 7.51 9.46 11.34
CA ASP A 78 7.56 10.84 11.83
C ASP A 78 6.82 11.82 10.92
N THR A 79 6.67 11.52 9.62
CA THR A 79 6.13 12.44 8.61
C THR A 79 4.75 12.07 8.06
N LEU A 80 4.19 10.90 8.43
CA LEU A 80 2.94 10.40 7.86
C LEU A 80 1.77 11.37 8.07
N GLY A 81 1.77 12.11 9.19
CA GLY A 81 0.71 13.05 9.55
C GLY A 81 -0.66 12.40 9.85
N HIS A 82 -0.80 11.09 9.60
CA HIS A 82 -2.02 10.35 9.82
C HIS A 82 -2.25 10.12 11.33
N PRO A 83 -3.45 10.41 11.87
CA PRO A 83 -3.74 10.29 13.31
C PRO A 83 -3.87 8.85 13.82
N GLY A 84 -3.48 7.86 13.01
CA GLY A 84 -3.84 6.46 13.19
C GLY A 84 -5.35 6.22 13.25
N TYR A 85 -5.75 5.09 13.83
CA TYR A 85 -7.15 4.74 14.07
C TYR A 85 -7.34 4.36 15.54
N PRO A 86 -8.35 4.90 16.22
CA PRO A 86 -8.76 4.44 17.54
C PRO A 86 -9.10 2.95 17.57
N ASN A 87 -8.84 2.27 18.69
CA ASN A 87 -9.03 0.81 18.80
C ASN A 87 -10.48 0.36 18.55
N ASP A 88 -11.45 1.14 19.00
CA ASP A 88 -12.88 0.91 18.79
C ASP A 88 -13.26 1.10 17.31
N ALA A 89 -12.68 2.10 16.65
CA ALA A 89 -12.85 2.30 15.22
C ALA A 89 -12.30 1.09 14.43
N VAL A 90 -11.08 0.64 14.74
CA VAL A 90 -10.47 -0.56 14.13
C VAL A 90 -11.35 -1.80 14.33
N ARG A 91 -11.89 -1.99 15.54
CA ARG A 91 -12.79 -3.11 15.84
C ARG A 91 -14.03 -3.08 14.96
N ARG A 92 -14.70 -1.92 14.88
CA ARG A 92 -15.89 -1.74 14.03
C ARG A 92 -15.58 -2.01 12.56
N MET A 93 -14.47 -1.50 12.05
CA MET A 93 -14.04 -1.71 10.67
C MET A 93 -13.82 -3.19 10.36
N ARG A 94 -13.14 -3.93 11.25
CA ARG A 94 -12.92 -5.37 11.08
C ARG A 94 -14.23 -6.16 11.06
N GLU A 95 -15.14 -5.87 11.99
CA GLU A 95 -16.45 -6.54 12.06
C GLU A 95 -17.28 -6.29 10.80
N ALA A 96 -17.29 -5.06 10.28
CA ALA A 96 -17.98 -4.72 9.04
C ALA A 96 -17.31 -5.35 7.80
N ARG A 97 -15.97 -5.36 7.75
CA ARG A 97 -15.23 -5.98 6.64
C ARG A 97 -15.46 -7.47 6.53
N HIS A 98 -15.61 -8.16 7.67
CA HIS A 98 -15.99 -9.57 7.69
C HIS A 98 -17.38 -9.82 7.09
N LYS A 99 -18.34 -8.93 7.38
CA LYS A 99 -19.71 -8.99 6.82
C LYS A 99 -19.79 -8.59 5.34
N SER A 100 -18.79 -7.85 4.84
CA SER A 100 -18.66 -7.42 3.45
C SER A 100 -18.06 -8.49 2.52
N SER A 101 -18.13 -9.78 2.89
CA SER A 101 -17.47 -10.88 2.17
C SER A 101 -17.89 -11.00 0.70
N ASP A 102 -19.15 -10.67 0.42
CA ASP A 102 -19.82 -10.87 -0.86
C ASP A 102 -19.56 -9.72 -1.84
N TYR A 103 -18.92 -8.66 -1.36
CA TYR A 103 -18.55 -7.52 -2.18
C TYR A 103 -17.44 -7.89 -3.18
N PRO A 104 -17.63 -7.67 -4.50
CA PRO A 104 -16.69 -8.13 -5.50
C PRO A 104 -15.44 -7.25 -5.63
N HIS A 105 -15.53 -5.93 -5.40
CA HIS A 105 -14.45 -4.98 -5.72
C HIS A 105 -13.54 -4.66 -4.53
N LYS A 106 -13.11 -5.69 -3.79
CA LYS A 106 -12.35 -5.55 -2.52
C LYS A 106 -11.08 -4.70 -2.61
N ARG A 107 -10.52 -4.53 -3.81
CA ARG A 107 -9.32 -3.73 -4.07
C ARG A 107 -9.51 -2.25 -3.69
N ILE A 108 -10.73 -1.71 -3.74
CA ILE A 108 -10.97 -0.30 -3.40
C ILE A 108 -10.65 0.01 -1.93
N PHE A 109 -10.72 -0.99 -1.04
CA PHE A 109 -10.44 -0.84 0.39
C PHE A 109 -8.94 -0.66 0.71
N GLY A 110 -8.06 -0.76 -0.28
CA GLY A 110 -6.64 -0.50 -0.13
C GLY A 110 -6.25 0.94 -0.47
N PHE A 111 -7.20 1.77 -0.91
CA PHE A 111 -6.92 3.11 -1.38
C PHE A 111 -7.78 4.13 -0.66
N ASP A 112 -7.16 4.86 0.27
CA ASP A 112 -7.75 6.05 0.86
C ASP A 112 -8.03 7.08 -0.24
N ARG A 113 -9.07 7.89 -0.03
CA ARG A 113 -9.48 8.94 -0.97
C ARG A 113 -9.41 10.30 -0.31
N VAL A 114 -9.30 11.34 -1.12
CA VAL A 114 -9.39 12.74 -0.66
C VAL A 114 -10.68 13.36 -1.16
N ARG A 115 -11.40 14.06 -0.28
CA ARG A 115 -12.60 14.83 -0.62
C ARG A 115 -12.24 16.27 -1.02
N ASP A 116 -13.20 16.97 -1.62
CA ASP A 116 -13.04 18.38 -2.02
C ASP A 116 -12.74 19.33 -0.84
N ASP A 117 -13.15 18.95 0.38
CA ASP A 117 -12.84 19.67 1.63
C ASP A 117 -11.46 19.31 2.21
N GLY A 118 -10.68 18.47 1.52
CA GLY A 118 -9.37 17.98 1.95
C GLY A 118 -9.43 16.84 2.97
N GLU A 119 -10.62 16.36 3.35
CA GLU A 119 -10.74 15.26 4.31
C GLU A 119 -10.28 13.93 3.71
N ILE A 120 -9.57 13.14 4.52
CA ILE A 120 -9.12 11.80 4.13
C ILE A 120 -10.24 10.80 4.43
N VAL A 121 -10.51 9.93 3.46
CA VAL A 121 -11.59 8.95 3.49
C VAL A 121 -10.98 7.57 3.45
N HIS A 122 -11.05 6.86 4.57
CA HIS A 122 -10.57 5.49 4.71
C HIS A 122 -11.70 4.47 4.48
N PRO A 123 -11.75 3.78 3.33
CA PRO A 123 -12.78 2.78 3.05
C PRO A 123 -12.52 1.46 3.79
N TYR A 124 -13.52 0.91 4.49
CA TYR A 124 -13.32 -0.31 5.27
C TYR A 124 -14.26 -1.47 4.93
N ALA A 125 -15.43 -1.21 4.37
CA ALA A 125 -16.41 -2.21 4.00
C ALA A 125 -17.36 -1.70 2.92
N ALA A 126 -18.10 -2.61 2.29
CA ALA A 126 -19.22 -2.27 1.44
C ALA A 126 -20.41 -3.17 1.73
N HIS A 127 -21.61 -2.65 1.52
CA HIS A 127 -22.84 -3.42 1.67
C HIS A 127 -23.80 -3.07 0.54
N LYS A 128 -24.69 -4.00 0.22
CA LYS A 128 -25.70 -3.79 -0.82
C LYS A 128 -26.87 -3.00 -0.22
N ALA A 129 -27.20 -1.86 -0.80
CA ALA A 129 -28.39 -1.08 -0.46
C ALA A 129 -29.27 -1.00 -1.71
N MET A 130 -30.41 -1.69 -1.68
CA MET A 130 -31.25 -1.95 -2.86
C MET A 130 -30.44 -2.70 -3.95
N ASP A 131 -30.17 -2.06 -5.08
CA ASP A 131 -29.38 -2.63 -6.19
C ASP A 131 -27.97 -2.06 -6.30
N ASP A 132 -27.61 -1.04 -5.49
CA ASP A 132 -26.30 -0.40 -5.52
C ASP A 132 -25.40 -0.84 -4.36
N TRP A 133 -24.09 -0.78 -4.59
CA TRP A 133 -23.09 -0.95 -3.54
C TRP A 133 -22.82 0.38 -2.83
N MET A 134 -22.95 0.37 -1.50
CA MET A 134 -22.59 1.48 -0.63
C MET A 134 -21.27 1.17 0.04
N VAL A 135 -20.30 2.06 -0.11
CA VAL A 135 -18.99 1.99 0.54
C VAL A 135 -19.07 2.71 1.87
N SER A 136 -18.79 1.98 2.94
CA SER A 136 -18.64 2.54 4.29
C SER A 136 -17.19 2.94 4.52
N PHE A 137 -17.00 4.16 5.03
CA PHE A 137 -15.69 4.74 5.25
C PHE A 137 -15.61 5.47 6.59
N TYR A 138 -14.37 5.68 7.03
CA TYR A 138 -14.02 6.42 8.24
C TYR A 138 -13.21 7.65 7.86
N LEU A 139 -13.42 8.75 8.58
CA LEU A 139 -12.70 10.01 8.40
C LEU A 139 -11.66 10.11 9.51
N PRO A 140 -10.36 9.84 9.24
CA PRO A 140 -9.37 9.67 10.30
C PRO A 140 -9.16 10.91 11.17
N PHE A 141 -9.22 12.10 10.57
CA PHE A 141 -8.96 13.36 11.25
C PHE A 141 -10.17 13.88 12.03
N SER A 142 -11.36 13.79 11.46
CA SER A 142 -12.61 14.17 12.15
C SER A 142 -13.18 13.08 13.06
N GLN A 143 -12.63 11.86 12.98
CA GLN A 143 -13.08 10.67 13.72
C GLN A 143 -14.56 10.33 13.52
N ASP A 144 -15.06 10.57 12.32
CA ASP A 144 -16.46 10.36 11.96
C ASP A 144 -16.63 9.25 10.91
N TRP A 145 -17.87 8.80 10.74
CA TRP A 145 -18.26 7.73 9.86
C TRP A 145 -19.09 8.27 8.70
N GLY A 146 -18.94 7.68 7.52
CA GLY A 146 -19.80 7.98 6.41
C GLY A 146 -20.00 6.80 5.49
N GLU A 147 -20.92 7.01 4.55
CA GLU A 147 -21.17 6.09 3.47
C GLU A 147 -21.52 6.85 2.20
N MET A 148 -21.17 6.27 1.05
CA MET A 148 -21.56 6.79 -0.24
C MET A 148 -21.65 5.67 -1.28
N PRO A 149 -22.38 5.85 -2.38
CA PRO A 149 -22.37 4.90 -3.49
C PRO A 149 -20.95 4.64 -3.99
N GLU A 150 -20.65 3.38 -4.35
CA GLU A 150 -19.35 2.98 -4.90
C GLU A 150 -18.92 3.89 -6.06
N SER A 151 -19.86 4.23 -6.95
CA SER A 151 -19.61 5.09 -8.10
C SER A 151 -19.09 6.48 -7.71
N LYS A 152 -19.56 7.05 -6.60
CA LYS A 152 -19.05 8.31 -6.06
C LYS A 152 -17.70 8.11 -5.39
N PHE A 153 -17.53 7.02 -4.64
CA PHE A 153 -16.29 6.73 -3.94
C PHE A 153 -15.10 6.55 -4.88
N ILE A 154 -15.25 5.74 -5.93
CA ILE A 154 -14.15 5.47 -6.88
C ILE A 154 -13.78 6.69 -7.74
N ALA A 155 -14.70 7.66 -7.87
CA ALA A 155 -14.48 8.91 -8.59
C ALA A 155 -13.68 9.93 -7.78
N LEU A 156 -13.55 9.76 -6.46
CA LEU A 156 -12.68 10.60 -5.64
C LEU A 156 -11.20 10.33 -6.00
N PRO A 157 -10.32 11.34 -5.96
CA PRO A 157 -8.88 11.12 -6.13
C PRO A 157 -8.33 10.18 -5.04
N ILE A 158 -7.34 9.35 -5.41
CA ILE A 158 -6.60 8.55 -4.43
C ILE A 158 -5.76 9.49 -3.57
N ALA A 159 -5.87 9.36 -2.25
CA ALA A 159 -5.10 10.16 -1.31
C ALA A 159 -3.61 9.83 -1.45
N THR A 160 -2.79 10.88 -1.51
CA THR A 160 -1.34 10.82 -1.51
C THR A 160 -0.78 11.17 -0.13
N PRO A 161 0.47 10.83 0.18
CA PRO A 161 1.13 11.32 1.39
C PRO A 161 1.13 12.85 1.53
N ALA A 162 1.09 13.59 0.42
CA ALA A 162 0.99 15.05 0.45
C ALA A 162 -0.38 15.52 0.95
N ASP A 163 -1.47 14.85 0.52
CA ASP A 163 -2.83 15.17 0.97
C ASP A 163 -2.98 14.92 2.47
N VAL A 164 -2.44 13.79 2.97
CA VAL A 164 -2.48 13.45 4.40
C VAL A 164 -1.73 14.50 5.23
N ARG A 165 -0.53 14.91 4.80
CA ARG A 165 0.25 15.97 5.46
C ARG A 165 -0.44 17.33 5.41
N GLN A 166 -1.09 17.67 4.29
CA GLN A 166 -1.84 18.90 4.17
C GLN A 166 -3.01 18.90 5.16
N ARG A 167 -3.77 17.79 5.21
CA ARG A 167 -4.91 17.65 6.13
C ARG A 167 -4.47 17.68 7.60
N SER A 168 -3.32 17.09 7.95
CA SER A 168 -2.78 17.12 9.32
C SER A 168 -2.37 18.51 9.77
N GLY A 169 -1.88 19.36 8.85
CA GLY A 169 -1.56 20.76 9.15
C GLY A 169 -2.79 21.66 9.36
N HIS A 170 -3.99 21.18 8.98
CA HIS A 170 -5.28 21.86 9.15
C HIS A 170 -6.16 21.24 10.24
N ALA A 171 -5.68 20.20 10.95
CA ALA A 171 -6.41 19.46 11.98
C ALA A 171 -6.32 20.11 13.37
#